data_AF-A0A0P0XDS5-F1
#
_entry.id   AF-A0A0P0XDS5-F1
#
_cell.length_a   1.000
_cell.length_b   1.000
_cell.length_c   1.000
_cell.angle_alpha   90.00
_cell.angle_beta   90.00
_cell.angle_gamma   90.00
#
_symmetry.space_group_name_H-M   'P 1'
#
loop_
_entity.id
_entity.type
_entity.pdbx_description
1 polymer ?
#
loop_
_entity_poly.entity_id
_entity_poly.type
_entity_poly.pdbx_seq_one_letter_code
_entity_poly.pdbx_strand_id
1 'polypeptide(L)'
;ACICIRASALVSCLAENKEKVFELHLLKLNCVCVSPVAALNTILGRWGLRASPAWNISGEPCSGVAIDETGVDNNPNINPAIKCDCSFNAGTVCHIIRLRVFSLNVVGQIPEELQNLSYLNNLYGL
;
A
#
# COMPACT_ATOMS: atom_id res chain seq x y z
N ALA A 1 2.20 -5.23 6.72
CA ALA A 1 1.61 -5.94 7.88
C ALA A 1 1.73 -7.45 7.62
N CYS A 2 1.84 -8.28 8.66
CA CYS A 2 1.79 -9.74 8.48
C CYS A 2 0.42 -10.27 8.90
N ILE A 3 -0.27 -10.93 7.98
CA ILE A 3 -1.58 -11.55 8.20
C ILE A 3 -1.38 -13.05 8.28
N CYS A 4 -1.88 -13.69 9.34
CA CYS A 4 -1.86 -15.14 9.47
C CYS A 4 -3.22 -15.73 9.06
N ILE A 5 -3.24 -16.53 8.00
CA ILE A 5 -4.46 -16.96 7.30
C ILE A 5 -5.25 -18.03 8.07
N ARG A 6 -4.70 -18.58 9.17
CA ARG A 6 -5.32 -19.71 9.92
C ARG A 6 -5.19 -19.67 11.45
N ALA A 7 -5.30 -18.52 12.10
CA ALA A 7 -5.44 -18.48 13.55
C ALA A 7 -6.70 -17.73 13.99
N SER A 8 -7.52 -18.42 14.78
CA SER A 8 -8.66 -17.90 15.53
C SER A 8 -8.48 -16.45 15.98
N ALA A 9 -9.37 -15.56 15.50
CA ALA A 9 -9.79 -14.21 15.92
C ALA A 9 -8.84 -13.20 16.63
N LEU A 10 -7.59 -13.54 16.99
CA LEU A 10 -6.86 -12.82 18.03
C LEU A 10 -5.36 -12.63 17.76
N VAL A 11 -4.84 -12.97 16.57
CA VAL A 11 -3.39 -12.85 16.32
C VAL A 11 -3.10 -11.84 15.21
N SER A 12 -2.87 -10.58 15.60
CA SER A 12 -2.22 -9.56 14.78
C SER A 12 -0.70 -9.58 15.04
N CYS A 13 0.09 -10.07 14.09
CA CYS A 13 1.56 -10.07 14.20
C CYS A 13 2.12 -8.71 13.77
N LEU A 14 2.61 -7.92 14.73
CA LEU A 14 3.50 -6.79 14.46
C LEU A 14 4.88 -7.35 14.12
N ALA A 15 5.18 -7.55 12.84
CA ALA A 15 6.53 -7.88 12.40
C ALA A 15 7.17 -6.63 11.76
N GLU A 16 8.15 -6.08 12.46
CA GLU A 16 9.04 -5.05 11.95
C GLU A 16 10.02 -5.68 10.95
N ASN A 17 9.82 -5.36 9.68
CA ASN A 17 10.79 -5.41 8.58
C ASN A 17 11.52 -6.74 8.24
N LYS A 18 11.33 -7.11 6.96
CA LYS A 18 12.13 -8.00 6.08
C LYS A 18 11.82 -9.50 6.10
N GLU A 19 11.13 -9.92 5.04
CA GLU A 19 11.30 -11.20 4.32
C GLU A 19 11.46 -12.49 5.15
N LYS A 20 10.67 -12.70 6.20
CA LYS A 20 10.67 -13.99 6.90
C LYS A 20 9.28 -14.59 6.92
N VAL A 21 9.06 -15.54 6.01
CA VAL A 21 8.11 -16.63 6.24
C VAL A 21 8.64 -17.38 7.46
N PHE A 22 8.17 -17.03 8.66
CA PHE A 22 8.50 -17.77 9.88
C PHE A 22 7.67 -19.06 9.89
N GLU A 23 8.25 -20.14 9.38
CA GLU A 23 7.77 -21.51 9.65
C GLU A 23 8.08 -21.85 11.11
N LEU A 24 7.19 -21.47 12.04
CA LEU A 24 7.24 -21.95 13.41
C LEU A 24 6.63 -23.36 13.43
N HIS A 25 7.51 -24.37 13.47
CA HIS A 25 7.26 -25.80 13.20
C HIS A 25 6.25 -26.53 14.12
N LEU A 26 5.41 -25.83 14.89
CA LEU A 26 4.45 -26.46 15.81
C LEU A 26 3.00 -25.96 15.70
N LEU A 27 2.68 -24.98 14.83
CA LEU A 27 1.30 -24.47 14.74
C LEU A 27 0.64 -24.45 13.34
N LYS A 28 1.35 -24.82 12.25
CA LYS A 28 0.81 -24.72 10.87
C LYS A 28 0.15 -23.35 10.56
N LEU A 29 0.65 -22.26 11.16
CA LEU A 29 0.20 -20.92 10.77
C LEU A 29 0.93 -20.51 9.50
N ASN A 30 0.20 -20.34 8.40
CA ASN A 30 0.72 -19.63 7.23
C ASN A 30 0.56 -18.13 7.49
N CYS A 31 1.64 -17.48 7.94
CA CYS A 31 1.71 -16.03 8.04
C CYS A 31 2.31 -15.46 6.77
N VAL A 32 1.56 -14.58 6.10
CA VAL A 32 1.99 -13.86 4.91
C VAL A 32 2.27 -12.42 5.30
N CYS A 33 3.52 -11.99 5.08
CA CYS A 33 3.93 -10.61 5.27
C CYS A 33 3.81 -9.87 3.95
N VAL A 34 2.72 -9.12 3.79
CA VAL A 34 2.52 -8.27 2.62
C VAL A 34 3.08 -6.89 2.94
N SER A 35 4.03 -6.43 2.13
CA SER A 35 4.52 -5.06 2.22
C SER A 35 3.46 -4.08 1.71
N PRO A 36 3.39 -2.84 2.22
CA PRO A 36 2.48 -1.83 1.68
C PRO A 36 2.68 -1.59 0.17
N VAL A 37 3.92 -1.70 -0.31
CA VAL A 37 4.26 -1.59 -1.73
C VAL A 37 3.67 -2.74 -2.55
N ALA A 38 3.80 -3.98 -2.06
CA ALA A 38 3.19 -5.14 -2.71
C ALA A 38 1.66 -5.02 -2.74
N ALA A 39 1.05 -4.61 -1.62
CA ALA A 39 -0.38 -4.37 -1.53
C ALA A 39 -0.85 -3.31 -2.54
N LEU A 40 -0.16 -2.17 -2.63
CA LEU A 40 -0.46 -1.13 -3.61
C LEU A 40 -0.41 -1.68 -5.03
N ASN A 41 0.64 -2.41 -5.38
CA ASN A 41 0.79 -2.98 -6.72
C ASN A 41 -0.31 -4.00 -7.04
N THR A 42 -0.73 -4.83 -6.07
CA THR A 42 -1.85 -5.75 -6.23
C THR A 42 -3.17 -5.01 -6.45
N ILE A 43 -3.44 -3.94 -5.67
CA ILE A 43 -4.63 -3.10 -5.82
C ILE A 43 -4.68 -2.49 -7.23
N LEU A 44 -3.58 -1.86 -7.66
CA LEU A 44 -3.50 -1.25 -9.00
C LEU A 44 -3.68 -2.30 -10.10
N GLY A 45 -3.07 -3.48 -9.95
CA GLY A 45 -3.25 -4.58 -10.90
C GLY A 45 -4.70 -5.08 -10.99
N ARG A 46 -5.38 -5.25 -9.85
CA ARG A 46 -6.82 -5.59 -9.81
C ARG A 46 -7.69 -4.54 -10.48
N TRP A 47 -7.28 -3.27 -10.40
CA TRP A 47 -7.95 -2.15 -11.02
C TRP A 47 -7.56 -1.92 -12.49
N GLY A 48 -6.66 -2.75 -13.05
CA GLY A 48 -6.17 -2.58 -14.43
C GLY A 48 -5.28 -1.34 -14.61
N LEU A 49 -4.77 -0.78 -13.52
CA LEU A 49 -3.96 0.42 -13.48
C LEU A 49 -2.47 0.08 -13.34
N ARG A 50 -1.65 1.05 -13.72
CA ARG A 50 -0.20 1.04 -13.49
C ARG A 50 0.18 2.27 -12.68
N ALA A 51 1.27 2.16 -11.93
CA ALA A 51 1.81 3.30 -11.20
C ALA A 51 2.16 4.46 -12.15
N SER A 52 1.89 5.69 -11.73
CA SER A 52 2.27 6.87 -12.51
C SER A 52 3.78 7.09 -12.44
N PRO A 53 4.46 7.41 -13.56
CA PRO A 53 5.88 7.73 -13.56
C PRO A 53 6.20 8.99 -12.74
N ALA A 54 5.19 9.80 -12.40
CA ALA A 54 5.36 10.98 -11.56
C ALA A 54 5.78 10.64 -10.12
N TRP A 55 5.41 9.45 -9.63
CA TRP A 55 5.75 9.00 -8.27
C TRP A 55 6.45 7.64 -8.20
N ASN A 56 6.43 6.84 -9.27
CA ASN A 56 7.14 5.56 -9.36
C ASN A 56 8.39 5.68 -10.26
N ILE A 57 9.34 6.52 -9.86
CA ILE A 57 10.49 6.88 -10.71
C ILE A 57 11.54 5.76 -10.72
N SER A 58 11.87 5.21 -9.55
CA SER A 58 12.91 4.19 -9.37
C SER A 58 12.36 2.80 -9.03
N GLY A 59 11.05 2.58 -9.19
CA GLY A 59 10.37 1.40 -8.69
C GLY A 59 9.90 1.52 -7.23
N GLU A 60 10.22 2.63 -6.56
CA GLU A 60 9.77 2.94 -5.20
C GLU A 60 8.61 3.96 -5.24
N PRO A 61 7.46 3.66 -4.60
CA PRO A 61 6.25 4.46 -4.74
C PRO A 61 6.32 5.85 -4.08
N CYS A 62 7.10 6.01 -3.01
CA CYS A 62 7.25 7.28 -2.29
C CYS A 62 8.39 8.13 -2.87
N SER A 63 8.32 8.44 -4.17
CA SER A 63 9.28 9.31 -4.85
C SER A 63 8.57 10.41 -5.64
N GLY A 64 9.32 11.43 -6.08
CA GLY A 64 8.79 12.53 -6.91
C GLY A 64 7.57 13.21 -6.29
N VAL A 65 6.47 13.24 -7.05
CA VAL A 65 5.24 13.93 -6.62
C VAL A 65 4.56 13.30 -5.39
N ALA A 66 4.97 12.10 -4.96
CA ALA A 66 4.39 11.49 -3.76
C ALA A 66 4.87 12.15 -2.46
N ILE A 67 6.04 12.80 -2.46
CA ILE A 67 6.67 13.37 -1.25
C ILE A 67 6.86 14.89 -1.30
N ASP A 68 6.62 15.51 -2.46
CA ASP A 68 6.73 16.96 -2.65
C ASP A 68 5.42 17.70 -2.29
N GLU A 69 5.42 19.01 -2.53
CA GLU A 69 4.27 19.90 -2.29
C GLU A 69 3.24 19.90 -3.44
N THR A 70 3.48 19.16 -4.54
CA THR A 70 2.61 19.16 -5.72
C THR A 70 1.23 18.64 -5.37
N GLY A 71 0.19 19.44 -5.56
CA GLY A 71 -1.20 19.02 -5.37
C GLY A 71 -1.63 17.98 -6.41
N VAL A 72 -2.04 16.79 -5.94
CA VAL A 72 -2.46 15.67 -6.83
C VAL A 72 -3.97 15.44 -6.86
N ASP A 73 -4.72 16.01 -5.91
CA ASP A 73 -6.15 15.70 -5.71
C ASP A 73 -7.05 16.13 -6.87
N ASN A 74 -6.64 17.16 -7.61
CA ASN A 74 -7.36 17.68 -8.77
C ASN A 74 -6.56 17.58 -10.07
N ASN A 75 -5.45 16.83 -10.07
CA ASN A 75 -4.60 16.71 -11.25
C ASN A 75 -5.05 15.50 -12.11
N PRO A 76 -5.62 15.73 -13.31
CA PRO A 76 -6.04 14.63 -14.19
C PRO A 76 -4.86 13.89 -14.82
N ASN A 77 -3.68 14.50 -14.87
CA ASN A 77 -2.49 13.93 -15.52
C ASN A 77 -1.71 12.98 -14.59
N ILE A 78 -2.07 12.93 -13.30
CA ILE A 78 -1.47 12.05 -12.30
C ILE A 78 -2.57 11.11 -11.80
N ASN A 79 -2.72 9.97 -12.48
CA ASN A 79 -3.71 8.96 -12.13
C ASN A 79 -3.15 7.56 -12.45
N PRO A 80 -3.06 6.64 -11.47
CA PRO A 80 -3.33 6.84 -10.05
C PRO A 80 -2.33 7.83 -9.41
N ALA A 81 -2.75 8.51 -8.36
CA ALA A 81 -1.90 9.39 -7.55
C ALA A 81 -1.78 8.87 -6.13
N ILE A 82 -0.61 9.08 -5.51
CA ILE A 82 -0.42 8.83 -4.10
C ILE A 82 0.26 10.02 -3.42
N LYS A 83 0.09 10.12 -2.11
CA LYS A 83 0.96 10.93 -1.24
C LYS A 83 1.50 10.08 -0.10
N CYS A 84 2.76 10.31 0.23
CA CYS A 84 3.44 9.68 1.34
C CYS A 84 3.80 10.69 2.42
N ASP A 85 3.85 10.21 3.66
CA ASP A 85 4.47 10.89 4.78
C ASP A 85 5.76 10.15 5.15
N CYS A 86 6.89 10.84 5.03
CA CYS A 86 8.22 10.33 5.34
C CYS A 86 8.80 10.93 6.62
N SER A 87 8.00 11.60 7.45
CA SER A 87 8.49 12.18 8.72
C SER A 87 8.91 11.14 9.77
N PHE A 88 8.63 9.86 9.53
CA PHE A 88 8.91 8.77 10.44
C PHE A 88 10.38 8.37 10.44
N ASN A 89 10.89 7.96 11.61
CA ASN A 89 12.26 7.48 11.80
C ASN A 89 13.32 8.39 11.14
N ALA A 90 13.24 9.69 11.43
CA ALA A 90 14.16 10.70 10.91
C ALA A 90 14.28 10.73 9.38
N GLY A 91 13.17 10.51 8.65
CA GLY A 91 13.16 10.55 7.18
C GLY A 91 13.37 9.20 6.50
N THR A 92 13.61 8.12 7.26
CA THR A 92 14.01 6.82 6.69
C THR A 92 12.83 5.89 6.41
N VAL A 93 11.66 6.16 6.99
CA VAL A 93 10.46 5.37 6.77
C VAL A 93 9.36 6.24 6.20
N CYS A 94 8.80 5.80 5.06
CA CYS A 94 7.69 6.46 4.39
C CYS A 94 6.43 5.61 4.47
N HIS A 95 5.30 6.29 4.64
CA HIS A 95 3.99 5.67 4.70
C HIS A 95 3.05 6.31 3.68
N ILE A 96 2.33 5.50 2.91
CA ILE A 96 1.33 5.98 1.97
C ILE A 96 0.12 6.46 2.78
N ILE A 97 -0.17 7.76 2.69
CA ILE A 97 -1.25 8.41 3.45
C ILE A 97 -2.45 8.77 2.59
N ARG A 98 -2.26 8.85 1.26
CA ARG A 98 -3.34 9.09 0.29
C ARG A 98 -3.17 8.22 -0.94
N LEU A 99 -4.28 7.69 -1.43
CA LEU A 99 -4.41 7.01 -2.71
C LEU A 99 -5.63 7.61 -3.43
N ARG A 100 -5.39 8.16 -4.61
CA ARG A 100 -6.43 8.71 -5.47
C ARG A 100 -6.42 7.97 -6.79
N VAL A 101 -7.62 7.58 -7.21
CA VAL A 101 -7.87 7.01 -8.51
C VAL A 101 -9.04 7.73 -9.15
N PHE A 102 -8.90 8.06 -10.43
CA PHE A 102 -9.90 8.75 -11.22
C PHE A 102 -10.37 7.91 -12.41
N SER A 103 -11.64 8.06 -12.79
CA SER A 103 -12.32 7.35 -13.85
C SER A 103 -12.22 5.83 -13.73
N LEU A 104 -12.26 5.33 -12.49
CA LEU A 104 -12.13 3.89 -12.22
C LEU A 104 -13.47 3.18 -12.48
N ASN A 105 -13.61 2.59 -13.66
CA ASN A 105 -14.77 1.76 -13.99
C ASN A 105 -14.51 0.29 -13.62
N VAL A 106 -14.34 0.01 -12.34
CA VAL A 106 -14.21 -1.36 -11.82
C VAL A 106 -15.46 -1.75 -11.06
N VAL A 107 -16.05 -2.89 -11.42
CA VAL A 107 -17.19 -3.47 -10.73
C VAL A 107 -16.68 -4.67 -9.96
N GLY A 108 -16.79 -4.63 -8.63
CA GLY A 108 -16.30 -5.70 -7.77
C GLY A 108 -16.14 -5.27 -6.33
N GLN A 109 -15.60 -6.19 -5.53
CA GLN A 109 -15.35 -5.94 -4.12
C GLN A 109 -14.14 -5.03 -3.95
N ILE A 110 -14.22 -4.11 -2.97
CA ILE A 110 -13.08 -3.30 -2.54
C ILE A 110 -11.93 -4.24 -2.13
N PRO A 111 -10.71 -4.09 -2.69
CA PRO A 111 -9.60 -5.01 -2.40
C PRO A 111 -9.26 -5.04 -0.92
N GLU A 112 -9.19 -6.24 -0.34
CA GLU A 112 -8.85 -6.44 1.08
C GLU A 112 -7.43 -5.95 1.41
N GLU A 113 -6.56 -5.89 0.39
CA GLU A 113 -5.19 -5.41 0.45
C GLU A 113 -5.09 -3.95 0.90
N LEU A 114 -6.17 -3.16 0.79
CA LEU A 114 -6.21 -1.79 1.34
C LEU A 114 -5.90 -1.77 2.84
N GLN A 115 -6.23 -2.84 3.58
CA GLN A 115 -5.90 -2.97 5.00
C GLN A 115 -4.39 -3.04 5.27
N ASN A 116 -3.58 -3.40 4.28
CA ASN A 116 -2.12 -3.41 4.40
C ASN A 116 -1.49 -2.02 4.26
N LEU A 117 -2.26 -1.01 3.82
CA LEU A 117 -1.88 0.40 3.81
C LEU A 117 -2.31 1.06 5.13
N SER A 118 -1.67 0.67 6.24
CA SER A 118 -2.11 1.01 7.60
C SER A 118 -2.14 2.52 7.96
N TYR A 119 -1.49 3.35 7.15
CA TYR A 119 -1.44 4.81 7.33
C TYR A 119 -2.31 5.55 6.30
N LEU A 120 -3.06 4.80 5.47
CA LEU A 120 -3.91 5.39 4.46
C LEU A 120 -5.08 6.11 5.13
N ASN A 121 -5.04 7.43 5.09
CA ASN A 121 -6.05 8.29 5.70
C ASN A 121 -7.08 8.78 4.70
N ASN A 122 -6.74 8.78 3.40
CA ASN A 122 -7.64 9.25 2.35
C ASN A 122 -7.60 8.29 1.15
N LEU A 123 -8.78 7.79 0.78
CA LEU A 123 -9.00 7.05 -0.46
C LEU A 123 -10.04 7.81 -1.29
N TYR A 124 -9.63 8.31 -2.46
CA TYR A 124 -10.54 9.00 -3.38
C TYR A 124 -10.74 8.13 -4.63
N GLY A 125 -11.99 7.79 -4.91
CA GLY A 125 -12.43 7.18 -6.18
C GLY A 125 -13.49 8.08 -6.79
N LEU A 126 -13.20 8.65 -7.96
CA LEU A 126 -14.13 9.45 -8.76
C LEU A 126 -14.22 8.87 -10.16
#